data_AF-A0A821NXJ0-F1
#
_entry.id   AF-A0A821NXJ0-F1
#
_cell.length_a   1.000
_cell.length_b   1.000
_cell.length_c   1.000
_cell.angle_alpha   90.00
_cell.angle_beta   90.00
_cell.angle_gamma   90.00
#
_symmetry.space_group_name_H-M   'P 1'
#
loop_
_entity.id
_entity.type
_entity.pdbx_description
1 polymer ?
#
loop_
_entity_poly.entity_id
_entity_poly.type
_entity_poly.pdbx_seq_one_letter_code
_entity_poly.pdbx_strand_id
1 'polypeptide(L)'
;QQYPERFRKPIHVLATVHDDMDAEWKQRLQQAKELRNGEYVIIIPYKVSNIHWIGVLIKFKANRQVERAEFIDPFWTSNLHVDKLQKQFADVYPGIILQARNVQKQDNRKKNAELIIGNLLKAIEEYQLTNINDSQHKTIENPE
;
A
#
# COMPACT_ATOMS: atom_id res chain seq x y z
N GLN A 1 24.46 -18.54 -11.30
CA GLN A 1 22.98 -18.50 -11.25
C GLN A 1 22.55 -17.04 -11.36
N GLN A 2 22.01 -16.63 -12.50
CA GLN A 2 21.43 -15.30 -12.69
C GLN A 2 19.97 -15.37 -12.25
N TYR A 3 19.62 -14.60 -11.21
CA TYR A 3 18.22 -14.42 -10.81
C TYR A 3 17.51 -13.63 -11.93
N PRO A 4 16.30 -14.04 -12.37
CA PRO A 4 15.55 -13.28 -13.36
C PRO A 4 15.25 -11.89 -12.80
N GLU A 5 15.28 -10.85 -13.65
CA GLU A 5 15.14 -9.45 -13.26
C GLU A 5 13.92 -9.27 -12.33
N ARG A 6 14.21 -9.17 -11.03
CA ARG A 6 13.24 -8.75 -10.02
C ARG A 6 12.70 -7.40 -10.47
N PHE A 7 11.40 -7.27 -10.44
CA PHE A 7 10.69 -6.05 -10.80
C PHE A 7 11.34 -4.80 -10.16
N ARG A 8 11.81 -3.89 -11.02
CA ARG A 8 12.46 -2.61 -10.66
C ARG A 8 11.47 -1.47 -10.42
N LYS A 9 10.23 -1.76 -9.98
CA LYS A 9 9.26 -0.67 -9.75
C LYS A 9 9.71 0.20 -8.59
N PRO A 10 9.79 1.52 -8.76
CA PRO A 10 10.19 2.40 -7.67
C PRO A 10 9.15 2.34 -6.54
N ILE A 11 9.64 2.09 -5.33
CA ILE A 11 8.86 2.14 -4.09
C ILE A 11 9.09 3.51 -3.47
N HIS A 12 8.00 4.23 -3.22
CA HIS A 12 8.05 5.52 -2.58
C HIS A 12 7.45 5.42 -1.18
N VAL A 13 8.29 5.61 -0.17
CA VAL A 13 7.86 5.75 1.22
C VAL A 13 7.55 7.21 1.46
N LEU A 14 6.27 7.54 1.65
CA LEU A 14 5.89 8.89 2.06
C LEU A 14 6.07 9.05 3.56
N ALA A 15 6.24 10.31 3.97
CA ALA A 15 6.24 10.65 5.39
C ALA A 15 4.91 10.24 6.03
N THR A 16 4.97 9.95 7.32
CA THR A 16 3.82 9.64 8.15
C THR A 16 2.73 10.71 8.02
N VAL A 17 1.49 10.26 7.96
CA VAL A 17 0.32 11.14 8.11
C VAL A 17 -0.38 10.87 9.45
N HIS A 18 -0.92 11.92 10.05
CA HIS A 18 -1.67 11.87 11.30
C HIS A 18 -3.17 12.05 11.03
N ASP A 19 -4.02 11.30 11.74
CA ASP A 19 -5.49 11.24 11.56
C ASP A 19 -6.19 12.61 11.71
N ASP A 20 -5.56 13.56 12.40
CA ASP A 20 -6.09 14.91 12.62
C ASP A 20 -5.72 15.91 11.51
N MET A 21 -4.98 15.49 10.47
CA MET A 21 -4.46 16.37 9.43
C MET A 21 -4.99 16.01 8.03
N ASP A 22 -6.32 16.15 7.85
CA ASP A 22 -7.03 15.93 6.56
C ASP A 22 -6.35 16.63 5.38
N ALA A 23 -5.87 17.86 5.60
CA ALA A 23 -5.17 18.64 4.58
C ALA A 23 -3.81 18.04 4.19
N GLU A 24 -3.06 17.50 5.17
CA GLU A 24 -1.78 16.85 4.88
C GLU A 24 -2.01 15.54 4.12
N TRP A 25 -2.97 14.72 4.53
CA TRP A 25 -3.32 13.49 3.82
C TRP A 25 -3.63 13.76 2.35
N LYS A 26 -4.51 14.73 2.08
CA LYS A 26 -4.88 15.13 0.72
C LYS A 26 -3.68 15.61 -0.08
N GLN A 27 -2.86 16.49 0.48
CA GLN A 27 -1.67 17.01 -0.18
C GLN A 27 -0.68 15.89 -0.52
N ARG A 28 -0.42 14.96 0.40
CA ARG A 28 0.51 13.83 0.21
C ARG A 28 0.02 12.90 -0.90
N LEU A 29 -1.27 12.57 -0.92
CA LEU A 29 -1.87 11.76 -1.98
C LEU A 29 -1.87 12.47 -3.35
N GLN A 30 -2.04 13.80 -3.37
CA GLN A 30 -1.92 14.57 -4.60
C GLN A 30 -0.49 14.59 -5.13
N GLN A 31 0.50 14.87 -4.27
CA GLN A 31 1.92 14.81 -4.65
C GLN A 31 2.30 13.42 -5.16
N ALA A 32 1.83 12.38 -4.49
CA ALA A 32 1.95 10.98 -4.88
C ALA A 32 1.52 10.72 -6.33
N LYS A 33 0.35 11.23 -6.71
CA LYS A 33 -0.23 11.09 -8.06
C LYS A 33 0.65 11.73 -9.15
N GLU A 34 1.43 12.74 -8.78
CA GLU A 34 2.24 13.54 -9.68
C GLU A 34 3.71 13.09 -9.74
N LEU A 35 4.15 12.19 -8.85
CA LEU A 35 5.56 11.85 -8.66
C LEU A 35 6.26 11.43 -9.95
N ARG A 36 5.70 10.51 -10.76
CA ARG A 36 6.39 9.95 -11.94
C ARG A 36 5.47 9.42 -13.04
N ASN A 37 6.05 9.25 -14.22
CA ASN A 37 5.54 8.40 -15.29
C ASN A 37 6.01 6.95 -15.08
N GLY A 38 5.16 6.00 -15.44
CA GLY A 38 5.42 4.57 -15.23
C GLY A 38 4.66 4.00 -14.04
N GLU A 39 4.84 2.72 -13.81
CA GLU A 39 4.18 1.99 -12.73
C GLU A 39 5.01 2.07 -11.45
N TYR A 40 4.36 2.36 -10.31
CA TYR A 40 5.05 2.54 -9.03
C TYR A 40 4.15 2.17 -7.86
N VAL A 41 4.76 2.01 -6.69
CA VAL A 41 4.05 1.73 -5.44
C VAL A 41 4.35 2.84 -4.45
N ILE A 42 3.32 3.26 -3.73
CA ILE A 42 3.42 4.19 -2.62
C ILE A 42 3.06 3.46 -1.34
N ILE A 43 3.82 3.72 -0.29
CA ILE A 43 3.46 3.33 1.06
C ILE A 43 3.38 4.56 1.96
N ILE A 44 2.36 4.59 2.82
CA ILE A 44 2.06 5.71 3.70
C ILE A 44 1.80 5.16 5.10
N PRO A 45 2.69 5.43 6.07
CA PRO A 45 2.39 5.20 7.47
C PRO A 45 1.28 6.17 7.91
N TYR A 46 0.21 5.64 8.50
CA TYR A 46 -0.91 6.44 8.98
C TYR A 46 -1.10 6.22 10.48
N LYS A 47 -0.97 7.29 11.24
CA LYS A 47 -1.10 7.29 12.70
C LYS A 47 -2.55 7.61 13.08
N VAL A 48 -3.31 6.58 13.39
CA VAL A 48 -4.71 6.65 13.87
C VAL A 48 -4.78 7.25 15.27
N SER A 49 -3.82 6.88 16.14
CA SER A 49 -3.72 7.45 17.49
C SER A 49 -2.28 7.42 17.98
N ASN A 50 -2.04 7.92 19.19
CA ASN A 50 -0.70 7.90 19.81
C ASN A 50 -0.05 6.52 19.89
N ILE A 51 -0.85 5.44 19.87
CA ILE A 51 -0.36 4.07 20.01
C ILE A 51 -0.80 3.15 18.86
N HIS A 52 -1.49 3.68 17.85
CA HIS A 52 -2.04 2.90 16.76
C HIS A 52 -1.66 3.50 15.41
N TRP A 53 -0.92 2.69 14.66
CA TRP A 53 -0.49 2.94 13.31
C TRP A 53 -1.08 1.87 12.40
N ILE A 54 -1.49 2.29 11.22
CA ILE A 54 -1.82 1.44 10.08
C ILE A 54 -0.91 1.83 8.93
N GLY A 55 -0.82 0.97 7.93
CA GLY A 55 -0.07 1.22 6.72
C GLY A 55 -1.00 1.28 5.53
N VAL A 56 -0.87 2.28 4.67
CA VAL A 56 -1.60 2.36 3.40
C VAL A 56 -0.63 2.06 2.27
N LEU A 57 -1.04 1.20 1.35
CA LEU A 57 -0.31 0.82 0.15
C LEU A 57 -1.15 1.17 -1.08
N ILE A 58 -0.55 1.86 -2.05
CA ILE A 58 -1.23 2.22 -3.30
C ILE A 58 -0.33 1.83 -4.46
N LYS A 59 -0.85 1.00 -5.37
CA LYS A 59 -0.19 0.59 -6.59
C LYS A 59 -0.76 1.37 -7.77
N PHE A 60 0.13 1.98 -8.56
CA PHE A 60 -0.23 2.76 -9.73
C PHE A 60 0.18 2.06 -11.02
N LYS A 61 -0.69 2.14 -12.03
CA LYS A 61 -0.40 1.78 -13.41
C LYS A 61 0.42 2.88 -14.10
N ALA A 62 0.99 2.57 -15.26
CA ALA A 62 1.79 3.51 -16.05
C ALA A 62 1.03 4.80 -16.44
N ASN A 63 -0.30 4.71 -16.58
CA ASN A 63 -1.20 5.82 -16.85
C ASN A 63 -1.62 6.61 -15.60
N ARG A 64 -0.94 6.40 -14.45
CA ARG A 64 -1.22 7.03 -13.15
C ARG A 64 -2.59 6.72 -12.54
N GLN A 65 -3.32 5.74 -13.08
CA GLN A 65 -4.51 5.23 -12.42
C GLN A 65 -4.13 4.28 -11.29
N VAL A 66 -4.92 4.30 -10.21
CA VAL A 66 -4.77 3.34 -9.12
C VAL A 66 -5.16 1.96 -9.64
N GLU A 67 -4.23 1.02 -9.56
CA GLU A 67 -4.46 -0.39 -9.84
C GLU A 67 -5.06 -1.09 -8.61
N ARG A 68 -4.52 -0.75 -7.43
CA ARG A 68 -4.91 -1.34 -6.16
C ARG A 68 -4.59 -0.38 -5.03
N ALA A 69 -5.46 -0.33 -4.03
CA ALA A 69 -5.25 0.40 -2.79
C ALA A 69 -5.63 -0.49 -1.61
N GLU A 70 -4.71 -0.61 -0.65
CA GLU A 70 -4.89 -1.45 0.53
C GLU A 70 -4.48 -0.72 1.80
N PHE A 71 -5.05 -1.14 2.92
CA PHE A 71 -4.53 -0.79 4.23
C PHE A 71 -4.22 -2.04 5.06
N ILE A 72 -3.21 -1.91 5.91
CA ILE A 72 -2.74 -2.93 6.83
C ILE A 72 -2.97 -2.41 8.23
N ASP A 73 -3.83 -3.08 9.00
CA ASP A 73 -3.99 -2.85 10.43
C ASP A 73 -3.46 -4.08 11.21
N PRO A 74 -2.29 -3.97 11.86
CA PRO A 74 -1.70 -5.08 12.61
C PRO A 74 -2.44 -5.43 13.89
N PHE A 75 -3.37 -4.58 14.37
CA PHE A 75 -4.16 -4.85 15.57
C PHE A 75 -5.56 -5.36 15.26
N TRP A 76 -6.03 -5.17 14.01
CA TRP A 76 -7.39 -5.47 13.56
C TRP A 76 -8.43 -5.17 14.65
N THR A 77 -8.35 -3.96 15.20
CA THR A 77 -9.28 -3.53 16.24
C THR A 77 -10.50 -2.91 15.59
N SER A 78 -11.68 -3.26 16.08
CA SER A 78 -12.98 -2.73 15.62
C SER A 78 -13.13 -1.21 15.71
N ASN A 79 -12.18 -0.50 16.33
CA ASN A 79 -12.20 0.94 16.53
C ASN A 79 -11.52 1.72 15.40
N LEU A 80 -10.98 1.06 14.37
CA LEU A 80 -10.54 1.77 13.19
C LEU A 80 -11.78 2.31 12.47
N HIS A 81 -11.92 3.63 12.39
CA HIS A 81 -12.95 4.29 11.58
C HIS A 81 -12.61 4.14 10.08
N VAL A 82 -12.73 2.91 9.56
CA VAL A 82 -12.46 2.58 8.16
C VAL A 82 -13.26 3.50 7.23
N ASP A 83 -14.48 3.87 7.61
CA ASP A 83 -15.31 4.80 6.85
C ASP A 83 -14.69 6.20 6.73
N LYS A 84 -14.04 6.71 7.79
CA LYS A 84 -13.34 8.00 7.76
C LYS A 84 -12.13 7.92 6.82
N LEU A 85 -11.33 6.87 6.95
CA LEU A 85 -10.17 6.64 6.09
C LEU A 85 -10.56 6.49 4.61
N GLN A 86 -11.61 5.71 4.34
CA GLN A 86 -12.15 5.52 3.00
C GLN A 86 -12.70 6.83 2.42
N LYS A 87 -13.39 7.65 3.22
CA LYS A 87 -13.89 8.96 2.79
C LYS A 87 -12.74 9.90 2.40
N GLN A 88 -11.73 10.04 3.25
CA GLN A 88 -10.54 10.84 2.98
C GLN A 88 -9.80 10.37 1.72
N PHE A 89 -9.75 9.05 1.50
CA PHE A 89 -9.14 8.46 0.31
C PHE A 89 -9.95 8.76 -0.96
N ALA A 90 -11.28 8.66 -0.89
CA ALA A 90 -12.19 8.92 -2.00
C ALA A 90 -12.16 10.38 -2.48
N ASP A 91 -11.84 11.33 -1.60
CA ASP A 91 -11.66 12.75 -1.95
C ASP A 91 -10.49 12.98 -2.93
N VAL A 92 -9.53 12.05 -3.01
CA VAL A 92 -8.38 12.13 -3.93
C VAL A 92 -8.48 11.12 -5.07
N TYR A 93 -8.95 9.91 -4.77
CA TYR A 93 -9.13 8.82 -5.73
C TYR A 93 -10.60 8.38 -5.75
N PRO A 94 -11.48 9.16 -6.40
CA PRO A 94 -12.89 8.85 -6.44
C PRO A 94 -13.14 7.49 -7.11
N GLY A 95 -14.03 6.69 -6.52
CA GLY A 95 -14.39 5.37 -7.03
C GLY A 95 -13.41 4.24 -6.71
N ILE A 96 -12.35 4.50 -5.94
CA ILE A 96 -11.42 3.46 -5.48
C ILE A 96 -11.73 3.06 -4.05
N ILE A 97 -11.87 1.75 -3.83
CA ILE A 97 -12.10 1.16 -2.50
C ILE A 97 -10.74 0.77 -1.90
N LEU A 98 -10.50 1.22 -0.68
CA LEU A 98 -9.32 0.90 0.12
C LEU A 98 -9.57 -0.43 0.84
N GLN A 99 -8.92 -1.49 0.34
CA GLN A 99 -9.17 -2.85 0.82
C GLN A 99 -8.35 -3.17 2.06
N ALA A 100 -8.96 -3.86 3.03
CA ALA A 100 -8.22 -4.35 4.18
C ALA A 100 -7.36 -5.55 3.78
N ARG A 101 -6.05 -5.48 4.05
CA ARG A 101 -5.11 -6.59 3.88
C ARG A 101 -4.92 -7.29 5.22
N ASN A 102 -5.24 -8.59 5.25
CA ASN A 102 -4.99 -9.42 6.41
C ASN A 102 -3.48 -9.60 6.60
N VAL A 103 -2.97 -9.20 7.76
CA VAL A 103 -1.59 -9.48 8.18
C VAL A 103 -1.58 -10.19 9.52
N GLN A 104 -0.45 -10.82 9.85
CA GLN A 104 -0.27 -11.43 11.15
C GLN A 104 -0.45 -10.37 12.25
N LYS A 105 -1.40 -10.62 13.18
CA LYS A 105 -1.67 -9.73 14.28
C LYS A 105 -0.43 -9.54 15.15
N GLN A 106 -0.27 -8.33 15.66
CA GLN A 106 0.81 -8.00 16.59
C GLN A 106 0.22 -7.56 17.92
N ASP A 107 0.72 -8.13 19.02
CA ASP A 107 0.22 -7.80 20.37
C ASP A 107 0.97 -6.62 21.01
N ASN A 108 2.14 -6.25 20.49
CA ASN A 108 2.98 -5.21 21.08
C ASN A 108 2.80 -3.83 20.43
N ARG A 109 1.96 -2.99 21.04
CA ARG A 109 1.65 -1.63 20.59
C ARG A 109 2.86 -0.69 20.50
N LYS A 110 3.91 -0.88 21.31
CA LYS A 110 5.11 -0.01 21.31
C LYS A 110 5.98 -0.20 20.07
N LYS A 111 5.96 -1.38 19.44
CA LYS A 111 6.72 -1.67 18.21
C LYS A 111 5.92 -1.42 16.93
N ASN A 112 4.67 -0.98 17.04
CA ASN A 112 3.76 -0.87 15.91
C ASN A 112 4.30 0.05 14.78
N ALA A 113 4.82 1.22 15.14
CA ALA A 113 5.35 2.17 14.16
C ALA A 113 6.58 1.63 13.40
N GLU A 114 7.44 0.85 14.06
CA GLU A 114 8.62 0.24 13.41
C GLU A 114 8.21 -0.93 12.52
N LEU A 115 7.21 -1.70 12.96
CA LEU A 115 6.75 -2.90 12.27
C LEU A 115 5.81 -2.60 11.10
N ILE A 116 5.16 -1.43 11.06
CA ILE A 116 4.24 -1.10 9.96
C ILE A 116 4.97 -0.93 8.63
N ILE A 117 6.14 -0.30 8.64
CA ILE A 117 6.98 -0.16 7.44
C ILE A 117 7.47 -1.54 6.99
N GLY A 118 7.92 -2.39 7.92
CA GLY A 118 8.31 -3.77 7.61
C GLY A 118 7.16 -4.58 7.01
N ASN A 119 5.95 -4.48 7.55
CA ASN A 119 4.76 -5.15 7.02
C ASN A 119 4.38 -4.63 5.63
N LEU A 120 4.50 -3.32 5.40
CA LEU A 120 4.27 -2.71 4.08
C LEU A 120 5.30 -3.17 3.06
N LEU A 121 6.59 -3.25 3.43
CA LEU A 121 7.65 -3.77 2.57
C LEU A 121 7.43 -5.25 2.25
N LYS A 122 7.06 -6.07 3.25
CA LYS A 122 6.72 -7.48 3.04
C LYS A 122 5.50 -7.66 2.12
N ALA A 123 4.47 -6.83 2.27
CA ALA A 123 3.32 -6.84 1.37
C ALA A 123 3.72 -6.57 -0.09
N ILE A 124 4.69 -5.68 -0.31
CA ILE A 124 5.26 -5.42 -1.63
C ILE A 124 6.04 -6.64 -2.15
N GLU A 125 6.84 -7.30 -1.30
CA GLU A 125 7.57 -8.52 -1.70
C GLU A 125 6.62 -9.66 -2.09
N GLU A 126 5.54 -9.87 -1.34
CA GLU A 126 4.51 -10.86 -1.67
C GLU A 126 3.88 -10.56 -3.04
N TYR A 127 3.58 -9.29 -3.33
CA TYR A 127 3.11 -8.88 -4.65
C TYR A 127 4.10 -9.23 -5.76
N GLN A 128 5.39 -9.08 -5.51
CA GLN A 128 6.42 -9.41 -6.49
C GLN A 128 6.44 -10.91 -6.77
N LEU A 129 6.28 -11.75 -5.75
CA LEU A 129 6.29 -13.21 -5.88
C LEU A 129 5.05 -13.72 -6.64
N THR A 130 3.85 -13.20 -6.36
CA THR A 130 2.64 -13.61 -7.09
C THR A 130 2.69 -13.26 -8.58
N ASN A 131 3.21 -12.08 -8.96
CA ASN A 131 3.29 -11.68 -10.37
C ASN A 131 4.32 -12.50 -11.18
N ILE A 132 5.37 -13.03 -10.52
CA ILE A 132 6.34 -13.92 -11.15
C ILE A 132 5.68 -15.27 -11.48
N ASN A 133 4.89 -15.82 -10.56
CA ASN A 133 4.22 -17.11 -10.77
C ASN A 133 3.15 -17.02 -11.87
N ASP A 134 2.40 -15.92 -11.94
CA ASP A 134 1.41 -15.71 -13.02
C ASP A 134 2.07 -15.51 -14.40
N SER A 135 3.28 -14.94 -14.42
CA SER A 135 4.05 -14.75 -15.66
C SER A 135 4.75 -16.03 -16.13
N GLN A 136 5.03 -16.97 -15.22
CA GLN A 136 5.57 -18.29 -15.59
C GLN A 136 4.50 -19.27 -16.07
N HIS A 137 3.23 -19.08 -15.66
CA HIS A 137 2.11 -19.89 -16.15
C HIS A 137 1.54 -19.45 -17.50
N LYS A 138 1.85 -18.25 -18.00
CA LYS A 138 1.36 -17.75 -19.30
C LYS A 138 2.20 -18.13 -20.52
N THR A 139 3.26 -18.93 -20.36
CA THR A 139 4.18 -19.28 -21.47
C THR A 139 4.04 -20.73 -21.95
N ILE A 140 2.98 -21.44 -21.55
CA ILE A 140 2.79 -22.85 -21.95
C ILE A 140 1.39 -23.08 -22.54
N GLU A 141 0.89 -22.20 -23.39
CA GLU A 141 -0.26 -22.52 -24.26
C GLU A 141 -0.11 -21.83 -25.63
N ASN A 142 0.73 -22.43 -26.48
CA ASN A 142 0.50 -22.73 -27.90
C ASN A 142 1.82 -22.81 -28.69
N PRO A 143 2.13 -24.01 -29.18
CA PRO A 143 2.54 -24.17 -30.56
C PRO A 143 1.62 -25.17 -31.26
N GLU A 144 0.77 -24.66 -32.15
CA GLU A 144 0.38 -25.39 -33.36
C GLU A 144 1.19 -24.81 -34.54
#